data_AF-A0A0P8AST7-F1
#
_entry.id   AF-A0A0P8AST7-F1
#
_cell.length_a   1.000
_cell.length_b   1.000
_cell.length_c   1.000
_cell.angle_alpha   90.00
_cell.angle_beta   90.00
_cell.angle_gamma   90.00
#
_symmetry.space_group_name_H-M   'P 1'
#
loop_
_entity.id
_entity.type
_entity.pdbx_description
1 polymer ?
#
loop_
_entity_poly.entity_id
_entity_poly.type
_entity_poly.pdbx_seq_one_letter_code
_entity_poly.pdbx_strand_id
1 'polypeptide(L)'
;MTNVELARRVGISAPPCLRRVRTLEEQGYIRGYHAKVDTRELGFEVQVFVMVGLVSQAEADLVAFEDRCRAWPLVRECHMLNGEVDFVLKCVSPDLSTFQSFLTGELTAAENVASVKTSLVIRAAKEEPGVPFDILEDRLSRTA
;
A
#
# COMPACT_ATOMS: atom_id res chain seq x y z
N MET A 1 -6.68 11.76 -16.97
CA MET A 1 -7.53 12.96 -17.15
C MET A 1 -6.62 14.13 -17.47
N THR A 2 -6.97 14.99 -18.43
CA THR A 2 -6.16 16.19 -18.74
C THR A 2 -6.52 17.35 -17.80
N ASN A 3 -5.63 18.32 -17.62
CA ASN A 3 -5.92 19.52 -16.82
C ASN A 3 -7.11 20.32 -17.36
N VAL A 4 -7.30 20.35 -18.69
CA VAL A 4 -8.44 21.02 -19.33
C VAL A 4 -9.76 20.38 -18.90
N GLU A 5 -9.83 19.05 -18.92
CA GLU A 5 -11.03 18.32 -18.50
C GLU A 5 -11.28 18.44 -17.00
N LEU A 6 -10.23 18.39 -16.17
CA LEU A 6 -10.34 18.63 -14.73
C LEU A 6 -10.89 20.03 -14.43
N ALA A 7 -10.30 21.07 -15.05
CA ALA A 7 -10.71 22.46 -14.87
C ALA A 7 -12.19 22.68 -15.21
N ARG A 8 -12.66 22.06 -16.30
CA ARG A 8 -14.06 22.05 -16.70
C ARG A 8 -14.96 21.43 -15.64
N ARG A 9 -14.57 20.28 -15.05
CA ARG A 9 -15.36 19.58 -14.02
C ARG A 9 -15.45 20.34 -12.70
N VAL A 10 -14.39 21.04 -12.31
CA VAL A 10 -14.32 21.77 -11.03
C VAL A 10 -14.71 23.25 -11.16
N GLY A 11 -15.13 23.70 -12.34
CA GLY A 11 -15.72 25.03 -12.56
C GLY A 11 -14.74 26.21 -12.56
N ILE A 12 -13.47 26.01 -12.95
CA ILE A 12 -12.48 27.10 -13.07
C ILE A 12 -11.70 27.00 -14.39
N SER A 13 -10.95 28.05 -14.76
CA SER A 13 -10.11 28.02 -15.97
C SER A 13 -8.87 27.13 -15.81
N ALA A 14 -8.28 26.70 -16.92
CA ALA A 14 -7.15 25.76 -16.92
C ALA A 14 -5.90 26.28 -16.16
N PRO A 15 -5.47 27.55 -16.26
CA PRO A 15 -4.29 28.04 -15.53
C PRO A 15 -4.40 27.99 -14.00
N PRO A 16 -5.47 28.49 -13.33
CA PRO A 16 -5.62 28.35 -11.88
C PRO A 16 -5.84 26.91 -11.42
N CYS A 17 -6.49 26.06 -12.24
CA CYS A 17 -6.61 24.63 -11.94
C CYS A 17 -5.23 23.95 -11.84
N LEU A 18 -4.37 24.17 -12.84
CA LEU A 18 -3.03 23.61 -12.86
C LEU A 18 -2.20 24.06 -11.65
N ARG A 19 -2.30 25.34 -11.27
CA ARG A 19 -1.61 25.85 -10.08
C ARG A 19 -2.08 25.14 -8.80
N ARG A 20 -3.38 24.94 -8.63
CA ARG A 20 -3.93 24.24 -7.45
C ARG A 20 -3.47 22.78 -7.38
N VAL A 21 -3.51 22.06 -8.50
CA VAL A 21 -3.02 20.67 -8.56
C VAL A 21 -1.54 20.60 -8.17
N ARG A 22 -0.70 21.49 -8.70
CA ARG A 22 0.71 21.56 -8.30
C ARG A 22 0.90 21.86 -6.83
N THR A 23 0.13 22.80 -6.27
CA THR A 23 0.19 23.06 -4.83
C THR A 23 -0.19 21.84 -4.01
N LEU A 24 -1.20 21.05 -4.43
CA LEU A 24 -1.57 19.81 -3.75
C LEU A 24 -0.47 18.74 -3.85
N GLU A 25 0.25 18.67 -4.96
CA GLU A 25 1.42 17.79 -5.14
C GLU A 25 2.58 18.24 -4.25
N GLU A 26 2.94 19.53 -4.29
CA GLU A 26 4.03 20.14 -3.51
C GLU A 26 3.79 20.02 -2.00
N GLN A 27 2.54 20.12 -1.54
CA GLN A 27 2.16 19.97 -0.14
C GLN A 27 2.02 18.49 0.29
N GLY A 28 2.20 17.54 -0.63
CA GLY A 28 2.13 16.11 -0.32
C GLY A 28 0.72 15.54 -0.15
N TYR A 29 -0.33 16.32 -0.43
CA TYR A 29 -1.71 15.80 -0.49
C TYR A 29 -1.86 14.80 -1.64
N ILE A 30 -1.23 15.08 -2.79
CA ILE A 30 -1.11 14.15 -3.90
C ILE A 30 0.31 13.59 -3.91
N ARG A 31 0.45 12.33 -3.51
CA ARG A 31 1.75 11.64 -3.47
C ARG A 31 2.15 10.96 -4.78
N GLY A 32 1.22 10.85 -5.73
CA GLY A 32 1.49 10.28 -7.05
C GLY A 32 0.23 9.83 -7.79
N TYR A 33 0.43 9.44 -9.06
CA TYR A 33 -0.61 8.94 -9.94
C TYR A 33 -0.21 7.56 -10.45
N HIS A 34 -1.09 6.58 -10.29
CA HIS A 34 -0.80 5.20 -10.65
C HIS A 34 -1.99 4.60 -11.41
N ALA A 35 -1.68 3.73 -12.37
CA ALA A 35 -2.70 2.91 -13.00
C ALA A 35 -3.15 1.81 -12.02
N LYS A 36 -4.47 1.62 -11.89
CA LYS A 36 -5.01 0.39 -11.30
C LYS A 36 -5.03 -0.66 -12.39
N VAL A 37 -4.18 -1.67 -12.25
CA VAL A 37 -4.01 -2.74 -13.24
C VAL A 37 -4.72 -4.00 -12.79
N ASP A 38 -5.13 -4.82 -13.75
CA ASP A 38 -5.62 -6.17 -13.47
C ASP A 38 -4.42 -7.08 -13.21
N THR A 39 -4.31 -7.60 -11.99
CA THR A 39 -3.20 -8.46 -11.60
C THR A 39 -3.24 -9.81 -12.31
N ARG A 40 -4.43 -10.34 -12.61
CA ARG A 40 -4.60 -11.66 -13.25
C ARG A 40 -4.19 -11.62 -14.72
N GLU A 41 -4.58 -10.57 -15.44
CA GLU A 41 -4.15 -10.36 -16.83
C GLU A 41 -2.63 -10.17 -16.95
N LEU A 42 -1.97 -9.74 -15.86
CA LEU A 42 -0.53 -9.63 -15.76
C LEU A 42 0.16 -10.91 -15.22
N GLY A 43 -0.59 -11.98 -14.99
CA GLY A 43 -0.07 -13.27 -14.51
C GLY A 43 0.23 -13.33 -13.01
N PHE A 44 -0.28 -12.40 -12.21
CA PHE A 44 -0.19 -12.39 -10.75
C PHE A 44 -1.46 -12.97 -10.13
N GLU A 45 -1.46 -14.29 -9.93
CA GLU A 45 -2.65 -15.03 -9.50
C GLU A 45 -2.76 -15.17 -7.97
N VAL A 46 -1.67 -14.91 -7.25
CA VAL A 46 -1.57 -15.15 -5.80
C VAL A 46 -1.49 -13.84 -5.04
N GLN A 47 -2.39 -13.66 -4.08
CA GLN A 47 -2.34 -12.57 -3.10
C GLN A 47 -2.39 -13.14 -1.69
N VAL A 48 -1.45 -12.74 -0.83
CA VAL A 48 -1.28 -13.30 0.51
C VAL A 48 -1.08 -12.19 1.52
N PHE A 49 -1.81 -12.25 2.63
CA PHE A 49 -1.46 -11.48 3.82
C PHE A 49 -0.49 -12.27 4.68
N VAL A 50 0.59 -11.64 5.10
CA VAL A 50 1.64 -12.27 5.90
C VAL A 50 1.75 -11.52 7.21
N MET A 51 1.44 -12.20 8.31
CA MET A 51 1.63 -11.71 9.67
C MET A 51 2.99 -12.15 10.16
N VAL A 52 3.81 -11.18 10.57
CA VAL A 52 5.20 -11.39 10.97
C VAL A 52 5.36 -10.94 12.42
N GLY A 53 5.92 -11.84 13.24
CA GLY A 53 6.45 -11.50 14.56
C GLY A 53 7.98 -11.49 14.50
N LEU A 54 8.59 -10.46 15.04
CA LEU A 54 10.03 -10.29 15.15
C LEU A 54 10.56 -10.88 16.46
N VAL A 55 11.86 -11.13 16.49
CA VAL A 55 12.57 -11.57 17.71
C VAL A 55 12.65 -10.45 18.74
N SER A 56 12.75 -9.21 18.27
CA SER A 56 12.91 -7.99 19.08
C SER A 56 12.09 -6.85 18.48
N GLN A 57 11.46 -6.07 19.35
CA GLN A 57 10.70 -4.86 19.01
C GLN A 57 11.52 -3.59 19.28
N ALA A 58 12.84 -3.70 19.43
CA ALA A 58 13.69 -2.51 19.49
C ALA A 58 13.60 -1.73 18.17
N GLU A 59 13.65 -0.40 18.24
CA GLU A 59 13.50 0.48 17.07
C GLU A 59 14.44 0.09 15.92
N ALA A 60 15.68 -0.29 16.21
CA ALA A 60 16.64 -0.71 15.21
C ALA A 60 16.21 -1.98 14.45
N ASP A 61 15.60 -2.95 15.13
CA ASP A 61 15.11 -4.19 14.53
C ASP A 61 13.86 -3.97 13.68
N LEU A 62 12.96 -3.08 14.15
CA LEU A 62 11.78 -2.65 13.40
C LEU A 62 12.19 -1.97 12.09
N VAL A 63 13.06 -0.96 12.16
CA VAL A 63 13.56 -0.23 10.98
C VAL A 63 14.28 -1.16 10.01
N ALA A 64 15.13 -2.05 10.51
CA ALA A 64 15.84 -3.02 9.67
C ALA A 64 14.88 -3.96 8.93
N PHE A 65 13.78 -4.38 9.57
CA PHE A 65 12.75 -5.19 8.92
C PHE A 65 11.97 -4.39 7.86
N GLU A 66 11.61 -3.14 8.15
CA GLU A 66 10.93 -2.27 7.18
C GLU A 66 11.77 -2.06 5.92
N ASP A 67 13.08 -1.83 6.07
CA ASP A 67 14.00 -1.63 4.95
C ASP A 67 14.10 -2.89 4.07
N ARG A 68 14.13 -4.08 4.68
CA ARG A 68 14.04 -5.35 3.93
C ARG A 68 12.72 -5.45 3.17
N CYS A 69 11.60 -5.11 3.81
CA CYS A 69 10.29 -5.12 3.17
C CYS A 69 10.20 -4.18 1.98
N ARG A 70 10.81 -2.99 2.06
CA ARG A 70 10.90 -2.03 0.94
C ARG A 70 11.70 -2.58 -0.25
N ALA A 71 12.72 -3.40 0.02
CA ALA A 71 13.57 -3.98 -1.02
C ALA A 71 12.92 -5.16 -1.74
N TRP A 72 11.98 -5.86 -1.11
CA TRP A 72 11.33 -6.99 -1.73
C TRP A 72 10.32 -6.55 -2.80
N PRO A 73 10.47 -7.02 -4.06
CA PRO A 73 9.34 -7.14 -4.98
C PRO A 73 8.29 -8.06 -4.34
N LEU A 74 7.19 -8.50 -4.92
CA LEU A 74 6.16 -9.28 -4.19
C LEU A 74 5.48 -8.56 -2.99
N VAL A 75 6.21 -8.01 -2.01
CA VAL A 75 5.64 -7.15 -0.96
C VAL A 75 5.16 -5.86 -1.61
N ARG A 76 3.85 -5.61 -1.51
CA ARG A 76 3.19 -4.41 -2.06
C ARG A 76 2.79 -3.43 -0.97
N GLU A 77 2.56 -3.93 0.23
CA GLU A 77 2.30 -3.11 1.42
C GLU A 77 2.97 -3.75 2.64
N CYS A 78 3.46 -2.92 3.56
CA CYS A 78 4.04 -3.31 4.84
C CYS A 78 3.51 -2.35 5.91
N HIS A 79 2.88 -2.90 6.94
CA HIS A 79 2.22 -2.13 7.99
C HIS A 79 2.69 -2.63 9.35
N MET A 80 3.29 -1.75 10.16
CA MET A 80 3.55 -2.03 11.56
C MET A 80 2.24 -1.97 12.36
N LEU A 81 2.05 -2.90 13.29
CA LEU A 81 0.83 -3.03 14.08
C LEU A 81 1.14 -2.96 15.58
N ASN A 82 0.14 -2.50 16.33
CA ASN A 82 0.11 -2.71 17.78
C ASN A 82 -0.64 -4.01 18.05
N GLY A 83 -0.04 -4.98 18.74
CA GLY A 83 -0.73 -6.20 19.15
C GLY A 83 0.13 -7.46 19.13
N GLU A 84 -0.46 -8.59 18.74
CA GLU A 84 0.17 -9.93 18.77
C GLU A 84 1.20 -10.17 17.65
N VAL A 85 1.18 -9.34 16.61
CA VAL A 85 2.10 -9.42 15.47
C VAL A 85 2.65 -8.03 15.20
N ASP A 86 3.91 -7.96 14.81
CA ASP A 86 4.63 -6.70 14.63
C ASP A 86 4.32 -6.08 13.28
N PHE A 87 4.22 -6.90 12.23
CA PHE A 87 3.96 -6.45 10.87
C PHE A 87 2.90 -7.29 10.17
N VAL A 88 2.10 -6.64 9.32
CA VAL A 88 1.32 -7.30 8.27
C VAL A 88 1.79 -6.82 6.91
N LEU A 89 2.13 -7.79 6.06
CA LEU A 89 2.51 -7.57 4.68
C LEU A 89 1.36 -7.96 3.76
N LYS A 90 1.12 -7.18 2.71
CA LYS A 90 0.32 -7.60 1.56
C LYS A 90 1.27 -7.99 0.43
N CYS A 91 1.31 -9.28 0.12
CA CYS A 91 2.14 -9.82 -0.95
C CYS A 91 1.30 -10.17 -2.18
N VAL A 92 1.87 -9.95 -3.36
CA VAL A 92 1.29 -10.34 -4.65
C VAL A 92 2.36 -11.10 -5.44
N SER A 93 2.04 -12.29 -5.93
CA SER A 93 2.98 -13.20 -6.58
C SER A 93 2.37 -13.83 -7.84
N PRO A 94 3.18 -14.21 -8.84
CA PRO A 94 2.71 -14.95 -10.01
C PRO A 94 1.95 -16.22 -9.63
N ASP A 95 2.54 -17.00 -8.72
CA ASP A 95 2.06 -18.33 -8.36
C ASP A 95 2.53 -18.71 -6.93
N LEU A 96 2.01 -19.83 -6.42
CA LEU A 96 2.32 -20.29 -5.06
C LEU A 96 3.77 -20.76 -4.91
N SER A 97 4.40 -21.29 -5.96
CA SER A 97 5.79 -21.73 -5.91
C SER A 97 6.73 -20.54 -5.75
N THR A 98 6.52 -19.47 -6.53
CA THR A 98 7.26 -18.22 -6.42
C THR A 98 7.10 -17.60 -5.03
N PHE A 99 5.87 -17.56 -4.51
CA PHE A 99 5.63 -17.08 -3.16
C PHE A 99 6.29 -17.96 -2.09
N GLN A 100 6.26 -19.28 -2.24
CA GLN A 100 6.89 -20.21 -1.30
C GLN A 100 8.40 -20.02 -1.27
N SER A 101 9.05 -19.85 -2.42
CA SER A 101 10.50 -19.57 -2.49
C SER A 101 10.86 -18.28 -1.75
N PHE A 102 10.08 -17.21 -1.92
CA PHE A 102 10.25 -15.97 -1.16
C PHE A 102 10.04 -16.20 0.35
N LEU A 103 8.95 -16.88 0.72
CA LEU A 103 8.61 -17.14 2.11
C LEU A 103 9.74 -17.87 2.82
N THR A 104 10.24 -18.96 2.27
CA THR A 104 11.24 -19.82 2.93
C THR A 104 12.67 -19.30 2.78
N GLY A 105 13.00 -18.72 1.63
CA GLY A 105 14.36 -18.31 1.29
C GLY A 105 14.73 -16.91 1.77
N GLU A 106 13.76 -16.01 1.87
CA GLU A 106 13.99 -14.60 2.23
C GLU A 106 13.33 -14.28 3.58
N LEU A 107 12.01 -14.45 3.68
CA LEU A 107 11.26 -13.92 4.82
C LEU A 107 11.51 -14.69 6.12
N THR A 108 11.33 -16.01 6.12
CA THR A 108 11.56 -16.83 7.33
C THR A 108 13.04 -17.01 7.65
N ALA A 109 13.91 -16.77 6.67
CA ALA A 109 15.36 -16.85 6.85
C ALA A 109 15.97 -15.54 7.40
N ALA A 110 15.19 -14.45 7.45
CA ALA A 110 15.66 -13.19 8.01
C ALA A 110 15.90 -13.32 9.52
N GLU A 111 17.10 -12.93 9.96
CA GLU A 111 17.56 -13.14 11.35
C GLU A 111 16.66 -12.50 12.42
N ASN A 112 15.98 -11.41 12.09
CA ASN A 112 15.10 -10.69 12.99
C ASN A 112 13.65 -11.21 12.99
N VAL A 113 13.31 -12.23 12.20
CA VAL A 113 11.96 -12.81 12.12
C VAL A 113 11.84 -14.02 13.06
N ALA A 114 10.92 -13.95 14.02
CA ALA A 114 10.65 -15.03 14.96
C ALA A 114 9.52 -15.96 14.50
N SER A 115 8.49 -15.41 13.85
CA SER A 115 7.34 -16.20 13.40
C SER A 115 6.67 -15.59 12.18
N VAL A 116 6.08 -16.44 11.36
CA VAL A 116 5.32 -16.05 10.18
C VAL A 116 4.03 -16.86 10.10
N LYS A 117 2.90 -16.17 9.86
CA LYS A 117 1.62 -16.78 9.52
C LYS A 117 1.11 -16.19 8.22
N THR A 118 0.67 -17.02 7.29
CA THR A 118 0.17 -16.57 5.98
C THR A 118 -1.33 -16.80 5.87
N SER A 119 -2.00 -15.95 5.08
CA SER A 119 -3.42 -16.05 4.77
C SER A 119 -3.63 -15.73 3.30
N LEU A 120 -3.93 -16.77 2.52
CA LEU A 120 -4.20 -16.65 1.08
C LEU A 120 -5.54 -15.97 0.85
N VAL A 121 -5.56 -14.96 -0.01
CA VAL A 121 -6.79 -14.28 -0.41
C VAL A 121 -7.53 -15.11 -1.45
N ILE A 122 -8.76 -15.54 -1.12
CA ILE A 122 -9.63 -16.26 -2.06
C ILE A 122 -10.28 -15.29 -3.05
N ARG A 123 -10.75 -14.14 -2.56
CA ARG A 123 -11.41 -13.10 -3.36
C ARG A 123 -11.35 -11.75 -2.67
N ALA A 124 -10.86 -10.73 -3.37
CA ALA A 124 -11.01 -9.34 -2.95
C ALA A 124 -12.38 -8.81 -3.38
N ALA A 125 -13.25 -8.47 -2.42
CA ALA A 125 -14.58 -7.93 -2.70
C ALA A 125 -14.55 -6.41 -2.92
N LYS A 126 -13.58 -5.71 -2.32
CA LYS A 126 -13.47 -4.25 -2.37
C LYS A 126 -12.00 -3.82 -2.24
N GLU A 127 -11.52 -3.02 -3.18
CA GLU A 127 -10.19 -2.41 -3.17
C GLU A 127 -10.28 -1.01 -3.79
N GLU A 128 -10.40 0.01 -2.93
CA GLU A 128 -10.50 1.43 -3.31
C GLU A 128 -9.25 2.18 -2.84
N PRO A 129 -8.62 3.00 -3.71
CA PRO A 129 -7.47 3.81 -3.31
C PRO A 129 -7.90 5.04 -2.51
N GLY A 130 -6.98 5.55 -1.68
CA GLY A 130 -7.15 6.83 -1.00
C GLY A 130 -7.98 6.76 0.29
N VAL A 131 -8.57 7.88 0.67
CA VAL A 131 -9.38 8.06 1.88
C VAL A 131 -10.84 8.34 1.50
N PRO A 132 -11.82 8.05 2.37
CA PRO A 132 -13.23 8.36 2.11
C PRO A 132 -13.49 9.87 2.12
N PHE A 133 -13.55 10.50 0.94
CA PHE A 133 -13.70 11.95 0.79
C PHE A 133 -15.05 12.48 1.27
N ASP A 134 -16.14 11.72 1.14
CA ASP A 134 -17.46 12.12 1.66
C ASP A 134 -17.39 12.40 3.17
N ILE A 135 -16.63 11.59 3.92
CA ILE A 135 -16.40 11.81 5.36
C ILE A 135 -15.58 13.08 5.62
N LEU A 136 -14.63 13.40 4.75
CA LEU A 136 -13.84 14.63 4.85
C LEU A 136 -14.72 15.87 4.62
N GLU A 137 -15.57 15.84 3.58
CA GLU A 137 -16.49 16.94 3.26
C GLU A 137 -17.50 17.18 4.40
N ASP A 138 -18.07 16.11 4.95
CA ASP A 138 -18.95 16.17 6.11
C ASP A 138 -18.28 16.83 7.31
N ARG A 139 -17.01 16.48 7.60
CA ARG A 139 -16.26 17.07 8.72
C ARG A 139 -15.98 18.56 8.51
N LEU A 140 -15.65 18.97 7.30
CA LEU A 140 -15.39 20.38 6.98
C LEU A 140 -16.67 21.21 7.07
N SER A 141 -17.80 20.69 6.59
CA SER A 141 -19.09 21.38 6.66
C SER A 141 -19.58 21.64 8.10
N ARG A 142 -19.23 20.79 9.05
CA ARG A 142 -19.57 20.95 10.48
C ARG A 142 -18.67 21.94 11.23
N THR A 143 -17.51 22.26 10.67
CA THR A 143 -16.51 23.13 11.30
C THR A 143 -16.55 24.56 10.73
N ALA A 144 -17.24 24.75 9.60
CA ALA A 144 -17.48 26.04 8.95
C ALA A 144 -18.72 26.74 9.51
#